data_AF-A0A1B0DE11-F1
#
_entry.id   AF-A0A1B0DE11-F1
#
_cell.length_a   1.000
_cell.length_b   1.000
_cell.length_c   1.000
_cell.angle_alpha   90.00
_cell.angle_beta   90.00
_cell.angle_gamma   90.00
#
_symmetry.space_group_name_H-M   'P 1'
#
loop_
_entity.id
_entity.type
_entity.pdbx_description
1 polymer ?
#
loop_
_entity_poly.entity_id
_entity_poly.type
_entity_poly.pdbx_seq_one_letter_code
_entity_poly.pdbx_strand_id
1 'polypeptide(L)'
;MEKAEEKPESTENEPEKKKKFVVRSASDLQRIRLEKLMKNPVHNLKIDENFSIFMNKPVIIPEAPREKDHLSSVPSFVRNVMGSSAGAGSGEFHVYRHLRRKEYARQKHIQEASKREQMDFEYQDKLEANRRLAEELGAKTPQKSQSLCR
;
A
#
# COMPACT_ATOMS: atom_id res chain seq x y z
N MET A 1 -66.08 10.83 34.93
CA MET A 1 -64.93 11.38 34.18
C MET A 1 -63.78 10.42 34.34
N GLU A 2 -63.17 10.06 33.21
CA GLU A 2 -61.80 9.57 33.06
C GLU A 2 -61.45 8.16 33.59
N LYS A 3 -61.46 7.20 32.66
CA LYS A 3 -60.47 6.11 32.55
C LYS A 3 -60.50 5.61 31.10
N ALA A 4 -59.67 6.20 30.26
CA ALA A 4 -59.32 5.65 28.95
C ALA A 4 -58.00 4.88 29.13
N GLU A 5 -58.03 3.58 28.86
CA GLU A 5 -56.83 2.76 28.70
C GLU A 5 -56.17 3.15 27.37
N GLU A 6 -55.05 3.86 27.42
CA GLU A 6 -54.20 4.09 26.28
C GLU A 6 -52.98 3.15 26.39
N LYS A 7 -52.93 2.15 25.51
CA LYS A 7 -51.79 1.24 25.38
C LYS A 7 -50.59 2.02 24.82
N PRO A 8 -49.36 1.75 25.28
CA PRO A 8 -48.17 2.44 24.77
C PRO A 8 -47.88 2.00 23.33
N GLU A 9 -47.86 2.95 22.38
CA GLU A 9 -47.29 2.75 21.06
C GLU A 9 -45.79 2.44 21.20
N SER A 10 -45.44 1.18 20.98
CA SER A 10 -44.07 0.76 20.76
C SER A 10 -43.57 1.36 19.45
N THR A 11 -42.69 2.37 19.55
CA THR A 11 -41.91 2.86 18.41
C THR A 11 -40.95 1.75 17.97
N GLU A 12 -41.39 0.92 17.02
CA GLU A 12 -40.56 -0.05 16.33
C GLU A 12 -39.52 0.71 15.49
N ASN A 13 -38.25 0.59 15.87
CA ASN A 13 -37.12 1.01 15.05
C ASN A 13 -37.01 0.07 13.84
N GLU A 14 -37.75 0.37 12.79
CA GLU A 14 -37.62 -0.26 11.47
C GLU A 14 -36.19 -0.01 10.91
N PRO A 15 -35.48 -1.05 10.46
CA PRO A 15 -34.13 -0.89 9.91
C PRO A 15 -34.21 -0.16 8.57
N GLU A 16 -33.92 1.14 8.57
CA GLU A 16 -33.89 1.97 7.37
C GLU A 16 -33.08 1.29 6.26
N LYS A 17 -33.77 0.91 5.17
CA LYS A 17 -33.15 0.37 3.95
C LYS A 17 -32.19 1.40 3.38
N LYS A 18 -30.90 1.26 3.68
CA LYS A 18 -29.82 2.10 3.16
C LYS A 18 -29.89 2.13 1.63
N LYS A 19 -30.32 3.25 1.07
CA LYS A 19 -30.36 3.48 -0.38
C LYS A 19 -28.95 3.27 -0.94
N LYS A 20 -28.83 2.47 -2.00
CA LYS A 20 -27.55 2.22 -2.69
C LYS A 20 -27.07 3.56 -3.29
N PHE A 21 -26.14 4.21 -2.62
CA PHE A 21 -25.63 5.51 -3.04
C PHE A 21 -24.73 5.34 -4.27
N VAL A 22 -25.11 5.98 -5.38
CA VAL A 22 -24.32 6.02 -6.62
C VAL A 22 -23.42 7.24 -6.57
N VAL A 23 -22.12 7.00 -6.65
CA VAL A 23 -21.09 8.04 -6.69
C VAL A 23 -21.19 8.81 -8.00
N ARG A 24 -21.33 10.14 -7.94
CA ARG A 24 -21.33 11.02 -9.12
C ARG A 24 -20.10 11.92 -9.19
N SER A 25 -19.52 12.30 -8.04
CA SER A 25 -18.33 13.17 -7.93
C SER A 25 -17.22 12.55 -7.07
N ALA A 26 -15.98 13.02 -7.26
CA ALA A 26 -14.83 12.64 -6.41
C ALA A 26 -15.07 12.97 -4.93
N SER A 27 -15.76 14.08 -4.64
CA SER A 27 -16.14 14.45 -3.27
C SER A 27 -17.10 13.43 -2.65
N ASP A 28 -17.94 12.78 -3.45
CA ASP A 28 -18.87 11.77 -2.95
C ASP A 28 -18.14 10.48 -2.56
N LEU A 29 -17.09 10.08 -3.29
CA LEU A 29 -16.21 8.96 -2.88
C LEU A 29 -15.55 9.23 -1.52
N GLN A 30 -15.08 10.47 -1.34
CA GLN A 30 -14.45 10.89 -0.09
C GLN A 30 -15.46 10.90 1.05
N ARG A 31 -16.67 11.43 0.85
CA ARG A 31 -17.77 11.41 1.83
C ARG A 31 -18.09 9.98 2.28
N ILE A 32 -18.21 9.02 1.36
CA ILE A 32 -18.47 7.61 1.69
C ILE A 32 -17.34 7.00 2.51
N ARG A 33 -16.08 7.22 2.09
CA ARG A 33 -14.91 6.72 2.82
C ARG A 33 -14.81 7.33 4.21
N LEU A 34 -15.10 8.63 4.32
CA LEU A 34 -15.11 9.38 5.57
C LEU A 34 -16.23 8.88 6.50
N GLU A 35 -17.46 8.75 6.01
CA GLU A 35 -18.57 8.17 6.78
C GLU A 35 -18.24 6.75 7.27
N LYS A 36 -17.62 5.93 6.43
CA LYS A 36 -17.19 4.57 6.82
C LYS A 36 -16.13 4.59 7.92
N LEU A 37 -15.26 5.61 7.92
CA LEU A 37 -14.25 5.83 8.95
C LEU A 37 -14.88 6.33 10.26
N MET A 38 -15.78 7.33 10.16
CA MET A 38 -16.44 7.97 11.30
C MET A 38 -17.51 7.10 11.98
N LYS A 39 -18.07 6.10 11.28
CA LYS A 39 -18.96 5.09 11.86
C LYS A 39 -18.28 4.22 12.94
N ASN A 40 -16.95 4.21 12.97
CA ASN A 40 -16.15 3.55 14.00
C ASN A 40 -15.34 4.62 14.75
N PRO A 41 -15.94 5.35 15.72
CA PRO A 41 -15.23 6.39 16.46
C PRO A 41 -14.26 5.75 17.46
N VAL A 42 -13.03 5.47 17.04
CA VAL A 42 -11.93 5.07 17.92
C VAL A 42 -11.14 6.31 18.32
N HIS A 43 -11.58 7.01 19.36
CA HIS A 43 -10.70 7.89 20.11
C HIS A 43 -10.43 7.28 21.47
N ASN A 44 -9.47 6.35 21.53
CA ASN A 44 -8.59 6.07 22.66
C ASN A 44 -9.10 6.46 24.08
N LEU A 45 -10.24 5.92 24.52
CA LEU A 45 -10.66 5.98 25.92
C LEU A 45 -10.86 4.53 26.37
N LYS A 46 -9.87 4.06 27.13
CA LYS A 46 -9.90 2.75 27.80
C LYS A 46 -11.02 2.79 28.84
N ILE A 47 -12.18 2.25 28.49
CA ILE A 47 -13.27 2.00 29.42
C ILE A 47 -13.64 0.52 29.20
N ASP A 48 -13.05 -0.30 30.07
CA ASP A 48 -13.34 -1.70 30.38
C ASP A 48 -13.01 -2.81 29.36
N GLU A 49 -12.33 -3.84 29.88
CA GLU A 49 -11.48 -4.81 29.18
C GLU A 49 -12.22 -5.84 28.28
N ASN A 50 -13.55 -5.95 28.35
CA ASN A 50 -14.26 -7.09 27.72
C ASN A 50 -15.36 -6.73 26.70
N PHE A 51 -15.59 -5.45 26.37
CA PHE A 51 -16.52 -5.01 25.31
C PHE A 51 -15.80 -4.20 24.19
N SER A 52 -14.49 -4.31 24.11
CA SER A 52 -13.60 -3.34 23.46
C SER A 52 -13.13 -3.72 22.03
N ILE A 53 -13.23 -4.99 21.63
CA ILE A 53 -12.60 -5.49 20.38
C ILE A 53 -13.32 -4.98 19.11
N PHE A 54 -14.64 -4.76 19.15
CA PHE A 54 -15.40 -4.35 17.97
C PHE A 54 -15.48 -2.82 17.79
N MET A 55 -15.33 -2.06 18.87
CA MET A 55 -15.40 -0.59 18.86
C MET A 55 -14.06 0.10 18.58
N ASN A 56 -12.95 -0.64 18.52
CA ASN A 56 -11.60 -0.09 18.39
C ASN A 56 -10.84 -0.67 17.18
N LYS A 57 -11.32 -0.45 15.95
CA LYS A 57 -10.53 -0.77 14.74
C LYS A 57 -9.60 0.40 14.38
N PRO A 58 -8.29 0.35 14.67
CA PRO A 58 -7.38 1.41 14.28
C PRO A 58 -7.33 1.52 12.76
N VAL A 59 -7.16 2.75 12.27
CA VAL A 59 -6.98 3.02 10.85
C VAL A 59 -5.60 2.52 10.43
N ILE A 60 -5.55 1.44 9.66
CA ILE A 60 -4.30 0.85 9.18
C ILE A 60 -3.89 1.62 7.91
N ILE A 61 -2.84 2.44 8.03
CA ILE A 61 -2.15 2.99 6.86
C ILE A 61 -1.26 1.88 6.31
N PRO A 62 -1.42 1.47 5.03
CA PRO A 62 -0.57 0.45 4.47
C PRO A 62 0.88 0.95 4.41
N GLU A 63 1.80 0.10 4.83
CA GLU A 63 3.23 0.33 4.62
C GLU A 63 3.54 0.35 3.12
N ALA A 64 4.61 1.04 2.74
CA ALA A 64 5.07 1.05 1.36
C ALA A 64 5.25 -0.38 0.82
N PRO A 65 4.84 -0.67 -0.43
CA PRO A 65 5.04 -1.99 -1.01
C PRO A 65 6.52 -2.36 -0.99
N ARG A 66 6.86 -3.43 -0.27
CA ARG A 66 8.22 -3.98 -0.29
C ARG A 66 8.48 -4.66 -1.62
N GLU A 67 9.71 -4.51 -2.11
CA GLU A 67 10.15 -5.24 -3.30
C GLU A 67 10.10 -6.76 -3.01
N LYS A 68 9.87 -7.55 -4.06
CA LYS A 68 9.74 -9.00 -3.89
C LYS A 68 11.12 -9.62 -3.73
N ASP A 69 11.42 -10.10 -2.54
CA ASP A 69 12.66 -10.81 -2.25
C ASP A 69 12.66 -12.22 -2.87
N HIS A 70 13.17 -12.33 -4.09
CA HIS A 70 13.30 -13.62 -4.77
C HIS A 70 14.31 -14.57 -4.09
N LEU A 71 15.24 -14.04 -3.28
CA LEU A 71 16.19 -14.84 -2.49
C LEU A 71 15.51 -15.56 -1.31
N SER A 72 14.52 -14.93 -0.67
CA SER A 72 13.77 -15.54 0.44
C SER A 72 12.96 -16.78 0.00
N SER A 73 12.69 -16.89 -1.31
CA SER A 73 11.93 -18.01 -1.87
C SER A 73 12.70 -19.34 -1.92
N VAL A 74 14.03 -19.31 -1.81
CA VAL A 74 14.86 -20.51 -1.89
C VAL A 74 15.00 -21.13 -0.49
N PRO A 75 14.45 -22.34 -0.25
CA PRO A 75 14.62 -23.01 1.03
C PRO A 75 16.09 -23.39 1.23
N SER A 76 16.60 -23.23 2.46
CA SER A 76 17.98 -23.57 2.82
C SER A 76 18.28 -25.07 2.71
N PHE A 77 17.31 -25.91 3.07
CA PHE A 77 17.44 -27.37 3.03
C PHE A 77 16.31 -28.00 2.23
N VAL A 78 16.68 -28.84 1.27
CA VAL A 78 15.76 -29.69 0.54
C VAL A 78 15.84 -31.09 1.16
N ARG A 79 14.73 -31.57 1.73
CA ARG A 79 14.70 -32.86 2.45
C ARG A 79 14.53 -34.07 1.52
N ASN A 80 14.02 -33.86 0.31
CA ASN A 80 13.57 -34.94 -0.58
C ASN A 80 14.50 -35.07 -1.79
N VAL A 81 15.81 -35.02 -1.56
CA VAL A 81 16.80 -35.20 -2.64
C VAL A 81 17.00 -36.69 -2.88
N MET A 82 16.73 -37.14 -4.10
CA MET A 82 17.01 -38.50 -4.52
C MET A 82 18.52 -38.68 -4.76
N GLY A 83 19.05 -39.90 -4.55
CA GLY A 83 20.49 -40.15 -4.68
C GLY A 83 21.05 -39.78 -6.06
N SER A 84 22.32 -39.37 -6.12
CA SER A 84 22.95 -38.84 -7.33
C SER A 84 23.01 -39.82 -8.52
N SER A 85 22.93 -41.11 -8.25
CA SER A 85 22.90 -42.18 -9.25
C SER A 85 21.49 -42.71 -9.56
N ALA A 86 20.46 -42.17 -8.92
CA ALA A 86 19.09 -42.59 -9.18
C ALA A 86 18.62 -42.08 -10.56
N GLY A 87 17.84 -42.89 -11.26
CA GLY A 87 17.29 -42.52 -12.57
C GLY A 87 16.26 -41.38 -12.49
N ALA A 88 15.88 -40.82 -13.65
CA ALA A 88 14.89 -39.76 -13.72
C ALA A 88 13.49 -40.27 -13.30
N GLY A 89 12.98 -39.78 -12.17
CA GLY A 89 11.63 -40.08 -11.70
C GLY A 89 10.55 -39.32 -12.47
N SER A 90 9.30 -39.79 -12.42
CA SER A 90 8.16 -39.17 -13.10
C SER A 90 7.86 -37.73 -12.66
N GLY A 91 8.25 -37.36 -11.43
CA GLY A 91 8.08 -36.02 -10.88
C GLY A 91 9.21 -35.03 -11.21
N GLU A 92 10.36 -35.52 -11.69
CA GLU A 92 11.57 -34.70 -11.86
C GLU A 92 11.37 -33.59 -12.90
N PHE A 93 10.59 -33.88 -13.96
CA PHE A 93 10.23 -32.88 -14.96
C PHE A 93 9.49 -31.69 -14.35
N HIS A 94 8.56 -31.94 -13.42
CA HIS A 94 7.83 -30.85 -12.78
C HIS A 94 8.73 -30.06 -11.83
N VAL A 95 9.63 -30.72 -11.10
CA VAL A 95 10.63 -30.06 -10.26
C VAL A 95 11.47 -29.09 -11.10
N TYR A 96 12.06 -29.55 -12.21
CA TYR A 96 12.80 -28.69 -13.14
C TYR A 96 11.95 -27.53 -13.68
N ARG A 97 10.70 -27.80 -14.11
CA ARG A 97 9.79 -26.77 -14.62
C ARG A 97 9.49 -25.68 -13.58
N HIS A 98 9.34 -26.04 -12.31
CA HIS A 98 9.14 -25.07 -11.22
C HIS A 98 10.43 -24.30 -10.92
N LEU A 99 11.56 -24.98 -10.84
CA LEU A 99 12.87 -24.37 -10.59
C LEU A 99 13.25 -23.38 -11.69
N ARG A 100 13.09 -23.75 -12.96
CA ARG A 100 13.39 -22.89 -14.11
C ARG A 100 12.55 -21.61 -14.11
N ARG A 101 11.26 -21.71 -13.78
CA ARG A 101 10.39 -20.52 -13.67
C ARG A 101 10.83 -19.60 -12.52
N LYS A 102 11.19 -20.17 -11.37
CA LYS A 102 11.73 -19.39 -10.25
C LYS A 102 13.04 -18.69 -10.63
N GLU A 103 13.93 -19.40 -11.31
CA GLU A 103 15.22 -18.86 -11.73
C GLU A 103 15.08 -17.77 -12.78
N TYR A 104 14.19 -17.93 -13.76
CA TYR A 104 13.92 -16.89 -14.76
C TYR A 104 13.30 -15.64 -14.15
N ALA A 105 12.37 -15.80 -13.20
CA ALA A 105 11.83 -14.67 -12.46
C ALA A 105 12.93 -13.95 -11.66
N ARG A 106 13.84 -14.70 -11.02
CA ARG A 106 14.97 -14.14 -10.28
C ARG A 106 15.93 -13.37 -11.19
N GLN A 107 16.34 -13.96 -12.31
CA GLN A 107 17.25 -13.31 -13.27
C GLN A 107 16.64 -12.05 -13.86
N LYS A 108 15.36 -12.11 -14.24
CA LYS A 108 14.62 -10.95 -14.75
C LYS A 108 14.58 -9.82 -13.72
N HIS A 109 14.26 -10.13 -12.47
CA HIS A 109 14.24 -9.14 -11.39
C HIS A 109 15.60 -8.45 -11.21
N ILE A 110 16.70 -9.22 -11.21
CA ILE A 110 18.06 -8.66 -11.08
C ILE A 110 18.39 -7.74 -12.24
N GLN A 111 18.07 -8.14 -13.47
CA GLN A 111 18.30 -7.31 -14.66
C GLN A 111 17.48 -6.02 -14.62
N GLU A 112 16.21 -6.11 -14.24
CA GLU A 112 15.30 -4.95 -14.12
C GLU A 112 15.73 -3.99 -13.00
N ALA A 113 16.14 -4.52 -11.84
CA ALA A 113 16.66 -3.73 -10.73
C ALA A 113 17.96 -3.00 -11.13
N SER A 114 18.92 -3.70 -11.74
CA SER A 114 20.17 -3.08 -12.19
C SER A 114 19.92 -1.98 -13.23
N LYS A 115 19.01 -2.21 -14.17
CA LYS A 115 18.64 -1.19 -15.16
C LYS A 115 18.00 0.02 -14.50
N ARG A 116 17.11 -0.19 -13.52
CA ARG A 116 16.45 0.89 -12.80
C ARG A 116 17.45 1.75 -12.04
N GLU A 117 18.37 1.12 -11.31
CA GLU A 117 19.43 1.79 -10.56
C GLU A 117 20.34 2.63 -11.48
N GLN A 118 20.73 2.10 -12.64
CA GLN A 118 21.50 2.86 -13.64
C GLN A 118 20.74 4.10 -14.13
N MET A 119 19.46 3.95 -14.46
CA MET A 119 18.63 5.07 -14.93
C MET A 119 18.41 6.12 -13.83
N ASP A 120 18.25 5.69 -12.59
CA ASP A 120 18.07 6.58 -11.43
C ASP A 120 19.36 7.36 -11.16
N PHE A 121 20.52 6.71 -11.24
CA PHE A 121 21.82 7.36 -11.13
C PHE A 121 22.02 8.41 -12.22
N GLU A 122 21.81 8.04 -13.49
CA GLU A 122 21.92 8.99 -14.61
C GLU A 122 20.95 10.17 -14.46
N TYR A 123 19.75 9.94 -13.93
CA TYR A 123 18.76 10.98 -13.71
C TYR A 123 19.22 11.95 -12.61
N GLN A 124 19.76 11.43 -11.51
CA GLN A 124 20.29 12.23 -10.41
C GLN A 124 21.48 13.08 -10.87
N ASP A 125 22.41 12.50 -11.63
CA ASP A 125 23.55 13.21 -12.22
C ASP A 125 23.09 14.38 -13.11
N LYS A 126 22.09 14.13 -13.97
CA LYS A 126 21.51 15.18 -14.83
C LYS A 126 20.84 16.28 -14.02
N LEU A 127 20.13 15.92 -12.94
CA LEU A 127 19.48 16.89 -12.06
C LEU A 127 20.51 17.78 -11.34
N GLU A 128 21.60 17.18 -10.84
CA GLU A 128 22.68 17.91 -10.19
C GLU A 128 23.42 18.83 -11.17
N ALA A 129 23.74 18.34 -12.37
CA ALA A 129 24.36 19.16 -13.42
C ALA A 129 23.48 20.36 -13.79
N ASN A 130 22.18 20.15 -13.99
CA ASN A 130 21.23 21.23 -14.28
C ASN A 130 21.13 22.23 -13.12
N ARG A 131 21.14 21.75 -11.88
CA ARG A 131 21.15 22.62 -10.70
C ARG A 131 22.40 23.49 -10.64
N ARG A 132 23.59 22.92 -10.86
CA ARG A 132 24.86 23.67 -10.90
C ARG A 132 24.85 24.73 -12.00
N LEU A 133 24.40 24.38 -13.21
CA LEU A 133 24.26 25.33 -14.31
C LEU A 133 23.26 26.46 -13.99
N ALA A 134 22.13 26.14 -13.36
CA ALA A 134 21.14 27.13 -12.93
C ALA A 134 21.70 28.06 -11.83
N GLU A 135 22.50 27.54 -10.90
CA GLU A 135 23.18 28.33 -9.87
C GLU A 135 24.26 29.25 -10.49
N GLU A 136 25.03 28.77 -11.47
CA GLU A 136 26.02 29.60 -12.18
C GLU A 136 25.38 30.73 -12.99
N LEU A 137 24.27 30.44 -13.69
CA LEU A 137 23.50 31.45 -14.42
C LEU A 137 22.78 32.40 -13.43
N GLY A 138 22.21 31.83 -12.39
CA GLY A 138 21.49 32.52 -11.31
C GLY A 138 22.38 33.31 -10.36
N ALA A 139 23.70 33.11 -10.34
CA ALA A 139 24.65 33.95 -9.59
C ALA A 139 25.12 35.16 -10.41
N LYS A 140 25.08 35.06 -11.74
CA LYS A 140 25.44 36.15 -12.67
C LYS A 140 24.33 37.20 -12.81
N THR A 141 23.08 36.84 -12.60
CA THR A 141 21.91 37.74 -12.66
C THR A 141 21.70 38.65 -11.41
N PRO A 142 21.91 38.23 -10.14
CA PRO A 142 21.64 39.06 -8.97
C PRO A 142 22.60 40.24 -8.84
N GLN A 143 23.86 40.08 -9.27
CA GLN A 143 24.84 41.17 -9.24
C GLN A 143 24.43 42.35 -10.14
N LYS A 144 23.87 42.06 -11.33
CA LYS A 144 23.36 43.09 -12.25
C LYS A 144 22.09 43.76 -11.71
N SER A 145 21.24 43.03 -10.99
CA SER A 145 20.01 43.60 -10.39
C SER A 145 20.32 44.47 -9.16
N GLN A 146 21.26 44.08 -8.29
CA GLN A 146 21.66 44.90 -7.13
C GLN A 146 22.37 46.19 -7.55
N SER A 147 23.15 46.16 -8.63
CA SER A 147 23.77 47.39 -9.15
C SER A 147 22.79 48.35 -9.83
N LEU A 148 21.63 47.87 -10.28
CA LEU A 148 20.60 48.71 -10.92
C LEU A 148 19.63 49.34 -9.91
N CYS A 149 19.56 48.82 -8.68
CA CYS A 149 18.71 49.32 -7.60
C CYS A 149 19.45 50.23 -6.60
N ARG A 150 20.65 50.70 -6.95
CA ARG A 150 21.46 51.62 -6.14
C ARG A 150 21.69 52.92 -6.91
#